data_AF-A0A351BZJ8-F1
#
_entry.id   AF-A0A351BZJ8-F1
#
_cell.length_a   1.000
_cell.length_b   1.000
_cell.length_c   1.000
_cell.angle_alpha   90.00
_cell.angle_beta   90.00
_cell.angle_gamma   90.00
#
_symmetry.space_group_name_H-M   'P 1'
#
loop_
_entity.id
_entity.type
_entity.pdbx_description
1 polymer ?
#
loop_
_entity_poly.entity_id
_entity_poly.type
_entity_poly.pdbx_seq_one_letter_code
_entity_poly.pdbx_strand_id
1 'polypeptide(L)'
;MKRKAIKLFLILLSAAAVNAQDDGLIIDKEIYTNDHRIILVYNSSEFFTGSIQITDRYNNTVFFRDNFYSGFISDTLIDLDKNGADELILNLSSGINAYDFNMLLIFDFSKSSQPLYEIHNAEITSGADSMPKIISNVRFSPLYLGTGYNYSLIYDGRKMELDKETGEGSVLSNLDIKEDDMLYNINEFKKEMEECEETSNYISFFEQYLMQKTILNKADEGLSFFDKYYECRDKDTARAQ
;
A
#
# COMPACT_ATOMS: atom_id res chain seq x y z
N MET A 1 -40.77 21.90 62.05
CA MET A 1 -39.45 22.14 61.45
C MET A 1 -38.44 21.11 61.97
N LYS A 2 -38.01 20.15 61.14
CA LYS A 2 -36.87 19.28 61.43
C LYS A 2 -36.05 19.17 60.15
N ARG A 3 -34.85 19.78 60.15
CA ARG A 3 -33.84 19.66 59.09
C ARG A 3 -33.34 18.21 59.09
N LYS A 4 -33.33 17.55 57.93
CA LYS A 4 -32.62 16.28 57.74
C LYS A 4 -31.46 16.51 56.79
N ALA A 5 -30.32 15.95 57.19
CA ALA A 5 -29.00 16.12 56.61
C ALA A 5 -28.90 15.58 55.19
N ILE A 6 -28.10 16.30 54.40
CA ILE A 6 -27.59 15.92 53.09
C ILE A 6 -26.70 14.67 53.26
N LYS A 7 -27.04 13.57 52.60
CA LYS A 7 -26.11 12.46 52.34
C LYS A 7 -25.70 12.53 50.88
N LEU A 8 -24.48 13.00 50.68
CA LEU A 8 -23.70 12.88 49.45
C LEU A 8 -23.47 11.38 49.19
N PHE A 9 -24.03 10.85 48.11
CA PHE A 9 -23.70 9.51 47.62
C PHE A 9 -22.82 9.68 46.38
N LEU A 10 -21.50 9.64 46.59
CA LEU A 10 -20.56 9.27 45.53
C LEU A 10 -20.85 7.81 45.18
N ILE A 11 -21.23 7.55 43.94
CA ILE A 11 -21.14 6.22 43.34
C ILE A 11 -20.12 6.33 42.22
N LEU A 12 -18.89 5.90 42.52
CA LEU A 12 -17.88 5.54 41.53
C LEU A 12 -18.19 4.13 41.00
N LEU A 13 -18.12 4.02 39.67
CA LEU A 13 -17.85 2.84 38.84
C LEU A 13 -18.55 1.50 39.16
N SER A 14 -19.39 1.10 38.21
CA SER A 14 -19.17 -0.15 37.46
C SER A 14 -19.39 0.21 35.99
N ALA A 15 -18.41 0.10 35.10
CA ALA A 15 -17.99 -1.16 34.51
C ALA A 15 -19.20 -2.04 34.15
N ALA A 16 -20.18 -1.48 33.44
CA ALA A 16 -20.85 -2.26 32.41
C ALA A 16 -19.79 -2.52 31.34
N ALA A 17 -19.00 -3.60 31.44
CA ALA A 17 -19.40 -4.89 30.92
C ALA A 17 -20.00 -4.73 29.52
N VAL A 18 -19.16 -4.21 28.61
CA VAL A 18 -19.31 -4.44 27.18
C VAL A 18 -19.01 -5.93 26.97
N ASN A 19 -20.02 -6.76 27.25
CA ASN A 19 -20.16 -8.04 26.59
C ASN A 19 -20.77 -7.73 25.22
N ALA A 20 -19.90 -7.43 24.27
CA ALA A 20 -20.11 -7.70 22.86
C ALA A 20 -18.98 -8.66 22.47
N GLN A 21 -19.17 -9.93 22.86
CA GLN A 21 -18.45 -11.05 22.30
C GLN A 21 -19.37 -11.62 21.24
N ASP A 22 -19.28 -11.09 20.02
CA ASP A 22 -19.82 -11.69 18.79
C ASP A 22 -19.05 -11.07 17.61
N ASP A 23 -18.67 -11.92 16.64
CA ASP A 23 -18.04 -11.64 15.33
C ASP A 23 -16.52 -11.80 15.16
N GLY A 24 -15.73 -12.17 16.19
CA GLY A 24 -14.31 -12.51 15.97
C GLY A 24 -13.41 -11.34 15.54
N LEU A 25 -13.91 -10.10 15.60
CA LEU A 25 -13.17 -8.87 15.35
C LEU A 25 -12.19 -8.56 16.49
N ILE A 26 -10.91 -8.40 16.16
CA ILE A 26 -9.81 -8.09 17.07
C ILE A 26 -9.33 -6.68 16.76
N ILE A 27 -9.20 -5.84 17.79
CA ILE A 27 -8.50 -4.55 17.64
C ILE A 27 -7.03 -4.85 17.39
N ASP A 28 -6.57 -4.57 16.18
CA ASP A 28 -5.19 -4.75 15.74
C ASP A 28 -4.31 -3.65 16.34
N LYS A 29 -4.79 -2.40 16.23
CA LYS A 29 -4.06 -1.22 16.66
C LYS A 29 -4.99 -0.04 16.91
N GLU A 30 -4.68 0.75 17.93
CA GLU A 30 -5.22 2.10 18.10
C GLU A 30 -4.09 3.14 18.02
N ILE A 31 -4.35 4.23 17.31
CA ILE A 31 -3.40 5.33 17.10
C ILE A 31 -4.10 6.63 17.47
N TYR A 32 -3.39 7.49 18.19
CA TYR A 32 -3.89 8.79 18.63
C TYR A 32 -3.03 9.88 18.04
N THR A 33 -3.66 10.82 17.36
CA THR A 33 -3.07 12.11 16.96
C THR A 33 -3.70 13.22 17.82
N ASN A 34 -3.32 14.47 17.59
CA ASN A 34 -3.87 15.60 18.36
C ASN A 34 -5.39 15.73 18.23
N ASP A 35 -5.95 15.45 17.04
CA ASP A 35 -7.37 15.68 16.74
C ASP A 35 -8.12 14.42 16.29
N HIS A 36 -7.43 13.28 16.11
CA HIS A 36 -8.04 12.04 15.63
C HIS A 36 -7.62 10.81 16.42
N ARG A 37 -8.57 9.88 16.59
CA ARG A 37 -8.31 8.50 17.02
C ARG A 37 -8.58 7.57 15.84
N ILE A 38 -7.58 6.77 15.48
CA ILE A 38 -7.62 5.77 14.43
C ILE A 38 -7.68 4.39 15.09
N ILE A 39 -8.62 3.56 14.66
CA ILE A 39 -8.83 2.21 15.14
C ILE A 39 -8.71 1.27 13.94
N LEU A 40 -7.78 0.34 14.01
CA LEU A 40 -7.60 -0.75 13.07
C LEU A 40 -8.11 -2.02 13.74
N VAL A 41 -8.99 -2.73 13.06
CA VAL A 41 -9.53 -4.02 13.51
C VAL A 41 -9.43 -5.04 12.39
N TYR A 42 -9.14 -6.29 12.72
CA TYR A 42 -9.11 -7.38 11.76
C TYR A 42 -9.82 -8.62 12.34
N ASN A 43 -10.27 -9.51 11.47
CA ASN A 43 -10.78 -10.83 11.87
C ASN A 43 -9.77 -11.90 11.48
N SER A 44 -9.22 -12.61 12.47
CA SER A 44 -8.19 -13.63 12.27
C SER A 44 -8.70 -14.93 11.63
N SER A 45 -10.02 -15.08 11.47
CA SER A 45 -10.64 -16.29 10.90
C SER A 45 -10.91 -16.23 9.40
N GLU A 46 -10.68 -15.08 8.76
CA GLU A 46 -11.00 -14.82 7.35
C GLU A 46 -9.90 -13.98 6.69
N PHE A 47 -9.69 -14.15 5.38
CA PHE A 47 -8.76 -13.33 4.59
C PHE A 47 -9.45 -12.00 4.20
N PHE A 48 -8.73 -10.88 4.22
CA PHE A 48 -9.24 -9.52 3.89
C PHE A 48 -10.36 -8.99 4.79
N THR A 49 -10.14 -8.99 6.09
CA THR A 49 -11.14 -8.53 7.07
C THR A 49 -10.71 -7.28 7.83
N GLY A 50 -9.55 -6.73 7.49
CA GLY A 50 -9.06 -5.51 8.08
C GLY A 50 -9.97 -4.33 7.76
N SER A 51 -10.38 -3.61 8.80
CA SER A 51 -11.09 -2.34 8.68
C SER A 51 -10.41 -1.23 9.49
N ILE A 52 -10.57 -0.02 9.00
CA ILE A 52 -10.07 1.21 9.60
C ILE A 52 -11.24 2.12 9.92
N GLN A 53 -11.23 2.67 11.13
CA GLN A 53 -12.16 3.70 11.55
C GLN A 53 -11.38 4.88 12.10
N ILE A 54 -11.65 6.08 11.59
CA ILE A 54 -11.08 7.33 12.12
C ILE A 54 -12.21 8.13 12.74
N THR A 55 -11.96 8.55 13.97
CA THR A 55 -12.86 9.41 14.74
C THR A 55 -12.17 10.74 15.04
N ASP A 56 -12.93 11.83 14.97
CA ASP A 56 -12.44 13.15 15.38
C ASP A 56 -12.41 13.29 16.91
N ARG A 57 -11.87 14.41 17.40
CA ARG A 57 -11.83 14.75 18.84
C ARG A 57 -13.19 14.83 19.54
N TYR A 58 -14.28 14.88 18.77
CA TYR A 58 -15.66 14.89 19.27
C TYR A 58 -16.30 13.50 19.19
N ASN A 59 -15.51 12.47 18.86
CA ASN A 59 -15.92 11.08 18.74
C ASN A 59 -16.92 10.83 17.59
N ASN A 60 -16.90 11.66 16.55
CA ASN A 60 -17.62 11.41 15.30
C ASN A 60 -16.75 10.59 14.35
N THR A 61 -17.30 9.55 13.74
CA THR A 61 -16.60 8.82 12.66
C THR A 61 -16.52 9.71 11.42
N VAL A 62 -15.30 10.03 11.00
CA VAL A 62 -15.00 10.89 9.85
C VAL A 62 -14.48 10.11 8.64
N PHE A 63 -13.99 8.89 8.87
CA PHE A 63 -13.61 7.96 7.81
C PHE A 63 -13.80 6.53 8.29
N PHE A 64 -14.27 5.67 7.40
CA PHE A 64 -14.40 4.24 7.63
C PHE A 64 -14.17 3.49 6.32
N ARG A 65 -13.38 2.43 6.36
CA ARG A 65 -13.23 1.48 5.25
C ARG A 65 -13.04 0.08 5.82
N ASP A 66 -13.75 -0.88 5.27
CA ASP A 66 -13.72 -2.29 5.67
C ASP A 66 -13.12 -3.18 4.59
N ASN A 67 -12.72 -4.39 5.00
CA ASN A 67 -12.29 -5.51 4.17
C ASN A 67 -11.21 -5.17 3.12
N PHE A 68 -10.19 -4.39 3.51
CA PHE A 68 -9.20 -3.88 2.54
C PHE A 68 -7.74 -4.20 2.88
N TYR A 69 -7.47 -4.72 4.08
CA TYR A 69 -6.13 -5.15 4.49
C TYR A 69 -6.21 -6.44 5.31
N SER A 70 -5.05 -7.08 5.52
CA SER A 70 -4.91 -8.37 6.19
C SER A 70 -4.21 -8.29 7.55
N GLY A 71 -3.45 -7.22 7.82
CA GLY A 71 -2.91 -6.93 9.15
C GLY A 71 -2.14 -5.62 9.24
N PHE A 72 -1.97 -5.08 10.44
CA PHE A 72 -1.13 -3.93 10.73
C PHE A 72 0.37 -4.30 10.72
N ILE A 73 1.19 -3.46 10.10
CA ILE A 73 2.66 -3.61 10.11
C ILE A 73 3.30 -2.53 10.99
N SER A 74 3.07 -1.25 10.67
CA SER A 74 3.65 -0.13 11.41
C SER A 74 2.87 1.17 11.19
N ASP A 75 3.07 2.13 12.09
CA ASP A 75 2.62 3.50 11.96
C ASP A 75 3.81 4.46 12.07
N THR A 76 3.81 5.53 11.29
CA THR A 76 4.89 6.53 11.28
C THR A 76 4.31 7.92 11.14
N LEU A 77 4.77 8.85 11.98
CA LEU A 77 4.54 10.28 11.83
C LEU A 77 5.80 10.89 11.22
N ILE A 78 5.65 11.55 10.07
CA ILE A 78 6.78 12.15 9.35
C ILE A 78 6.30 13.34 8.53
N ASP A 79 7.05 14.43 8.60
CA ASP A 79 6.90 15.62 7.76
C ASP A 79 7.45 15.33 6.34
N LEU A 80 6.57 14.90 5.44
CA LEU A 80 6.92 14.44 4.10
C LEU A 80 7.39 15.57 3.19
N ASP A 81 6.83 16.77 3.33
CA ASP A 81 7.13 17.94 2.49
C ASP A 81 8.01 19.01 3.20
N LYS A 82 8.46 18.72 4.44
CA LYS A 82 9.25 19.60 5.30
C LYS A 82 8.57 20.94 5.63
N ASN A 83 7.24 20.93 5.75
CA ASN A 83 6.45 22.12 6.08
C ASN A 83 6.28 22.35 7.61
N GLY A 84 6.71 21.41 8.44
CA GLY A 84 6.62 21.43 9.90
C GLY A 84 5.39 20.72 10.47
N ALA A 85 4.55 20.10 9.65
CA ALA A 85 3.41 19.28 10.05
C ALA A 85 3.66 17.81 9.64
N ASP A 86 3.45 16.89 10.58
CA ASP A 86 3.65 15.48 10.30
C ASP A 86 2.42 14.87 9.60
N GLU A 87 2.66 14.13 8.52
CA GLU A 87 1.71 13.18 7.96
C GLU A 87 1.75 11.86 8.75
N LEU A 88 0.57 11.23 8.91
CA LEU A 88 0.46 9.87 9.43
C LEU A 88 0.50 8.88 8.27
N ILE A 89 1.46 7.96 8.30
CA ILE A 89 1.55 6.87 7.35
C ILE A 89 1.30 5.56 8.08
N LEU A 90 0.28 4.83 7.62
CA LEU A 90 -0.03 3.49 8.08
C LEU A 90 0.51 2.50 7.06
N ASN A 91 1.39 1.62 7.51
CA ASN A 91 1.85 0.48 6.75
C ASN A 91 0.99 -0.73 7.14
N LEU A 92 0.22 -1.23 6.19
CA LEU A 92 -0.70 -2.35 6.38
C LEU A 92 -0.32 -3.47 5.41
N SER A 93 -0.39 -4.72 5.84
CA SER A 93 -0.30 -5.84 4.92
C SER A 93 -1.58 -5.89 4.09
N SER A 94 -1.46 -5.81 2.76
CA SER A 94 -2.62 -5.94 1.87
C SER A 94 -3.08 -7.39 1.82
N GLY A 95 -2.15 -8.33 1.63
CA GLY A 95 -2.42 -9.76 1.52
C GLY A 95 -3.14 -10.15 0.23
N ILE A 96 -3.28 -9.22 -0.72
CA ILE A 96 -4.10 -9.34 -1.95
C ILE A 96 -3.62 -10.49 -2.82
N ASN A 97 -2.31 -10.64 -2.94
CA ASN A 97 -1.67 -11.76 -3.62
C ASN A 97 -0.19 -11.83 -3.19
N ALA A 98 0.57 -12.80 -3.72
CA ALA A 98 1.99 -12.98 -3.40
C ALA A 98 2.90 -11.81 -3.86
N TYR A 99 2.39 -10.89 -4.68
CA TYR A 99 3.11 -9.75 -5.24
C TYR A 99 2.72 -8.43 -4.61
N ASP A 100 1.58 -8.37 -3.92
CA ASP A 100 1.08 -7.22 -3.18
C ASP A 100 1.18 -7.54 -1.69
N PHE A 101 2.28 -7.14 -1.06
CA PHE A 101 2.62 -7.53 0.31
C PHE A 101 2.25 -6.47 1.35
N ASN A 102 2.26 -5.19 0.97
CA ASN A 102 1.84 -4.11 1.83
C ASN A 102 1.23 -2.93 1.06
N MET A 103 0.53 -2.07 1.80
CA MET A 103 0.06 -0.77 1.34
C MET A 103 0.39 0.29 2.39
N LEU A 104 0.79 1.45 1.90
CA LEU A 104 0.92 2.67 2.68
C LEU A 104 -0.34 3.50 2.50
N LEU A 105 -1.10 3.71 3.58
CA LEU A 105 -2.13 4.73 3.65
C LEU A 105 -1.53 6.00 4.24
N ILE A 106 -1.59 7.09 3.48
CA ILE A 106 -0.97 8.37 3.86
C ILE A 106 -2.07 9.37 4.19
N PHE A 107 -2.05 9.89 5.41
CA PHE A 107 -3.01 10.86 5.92
C PHE A 107 -2.31 12.20 6.17
N ASP A 108 -2.89 13.25 5.61
CA ASP A 108 -2.63 14.63 6.01
C ASP A 108 -3.91 15.20 6.60
N PHE A 109 -4.01 15.11 7.94
CA PHE A 109 -5.18 15.55 8.69
C PHE A 109 -5.40 17.06 8.64
N SER A 110 -4.44 17.86 8.13
CA SER A 110 -4.65 19.27 7.85
C SER A 110 -5.49 19.50 6.58
N LYS A 111 -5.51 18.52 5.67
CA LYS A 111 -6.23 18.58 4.39
C LYS A 111 -7.51 17.75 4.38
N SER A 112 -7.48 16.54 4.93
CA SER A 112 -8.61 15.61 4.90
C SER A 112 -8.50 14.55 6.00
N SER A 113 -9.65 14.06 6.49
CA SER A 113 -9.70 12.85 7.33
C SER A 113 -9.67 11.55 6.51
N GLN A 114 -9.71 11.64 5.18
CA GLN A 114 -9.52 10.51 4.27
C GLN A 114 -8.03 10.36 3.90
N PRO A 115 -7.56 9.15 3.57
CA PRO A 115 -6.20 8.99 3.07
C PRO A 115 -6.03 9.82 1.79
N LEU A 116 -4.95 10.60 1.73
CA LEU A 116 -4.56 11.32 0.52
C LEU A 116 -4.07 10.36 -0.57
N TYR A 117 -3.30 9.35 -0.15
CA TYR A 117 -2.69 8.38 -1.03
C TYR A 117 -2.76 6.98 -0.43
N GLU A 118 -2.91 6.02 -1.34
CA GLU A 118 -2.76 4.59 -1.10
C GLU A 118 -1.69 4.11 -2.09
N ILE A 119 -0.57 3.64 -1.55
CA ILE A 119 0.58 3.22 -2.37
C ILE A 119 0.94 1.80 -1.99
N HIS A 120 0.87 0.89 -2.95
CA HIS A 120 1.15 -0.53 -2.74
C HIS A 120 2.64 -0.83 -2.86
N ASN A 121 3.07 -1.90 -2.18
CA ASN A 121 4.43 -2.42 -2.15
C ASN A 121 5.49 -1.37 -1.80
N ALA A 122 5.15 -0.46 -0.91
CA ALA A 122 5.95 0.73 -0.68
C ALA A 122 6.56 0.78 0.72
N GLU A 123 7.73 1.40 0.79
CA GLU A 123 8.42 1.71 2.03
C GLU A 123 8.82 3.18 2.04
N ILE A 124 8.94 3.74 3.24
CA ILE A 124 9.43 5.11 3.42
C ILE A 124 10.92 5.04 3.68
N THR A 125 11.69 5.83 2.94
CA THR A 125 13.10 6.06 3.22
C THR A 125 13.30 7.50 3.67
N SER A 126 13.92 7.66 4.83
CA SER A 126 14.21 8.98 5.42
C SER A 126 15.63 9.02 5.96
N GLY A 127 16.50 9.82 5.35
CA GLY A 127 17.79 10.20 5.94
C GLY A 127 17.64 11.47 6.78
N ALA A 128 18.57 11.71 7.72
CA ALA A 128 18.54 12.87 8.61
C ALA A 128 18.47 14.23 7.87
N ASP A 129 19.09 14.31 6.68
CA ASP A 129 19.22 15.56 5.92
C ASP A 129 18.46 15.56 4.57
N SER A 130 17.79 14.47 4.19
CA SER A 130 17.07 14.38 2.91
C SER A 130 15.57 14.61 3.07
N MET A 131 14.88 14.98 1.98
CA MET A 131 13.42 14.83 1.93
C MET A 131 13.07 13.35 2.10
N PRO A 132 12.04 13.01 2.89
CA PRO A 132 11.51 11.66 2.89
C PRO A 132 11.09 11.25 1.47
N LYS A 133 11.32 9.98 1.13
CA LYS A 133 10.95 9.39 -0.15
C LYS A 133 10.12 8.15 0.10
N ILE A 134 9.19 7.87 -0.80
CA ILE A 134 8.43 6.63 -0.79
C ILE A 134 8.93 5.78 -1.95
N ILE A 135 9.55 4.65 -1.65
CA ILE A 135 10.01 3.69 -2.65
C ILE A 135 8.92 2.65 -2.82
N SER A 136 8.25 2.64 -3.97
CA SER A 136 7.32 1.57 -4.32
C SER A 136 8.04 0.53 -5.16
N ASN A 137 7.90 -0.73 -4.76
CA ASN A 137 8.54 -1.89 -5.38
C ASN A 137 7.50 -2.62 -6.21
N VAL A 138 7.55 -2.48 -7.53
CA VAL A 138 6.71 -3.31 -8.40
C VAL A 138 7.46 -4.61 -8.61
N ARG A 139 6.94 -5.71 -8.06
CA ARG A 139 7.45 -7.05 -8.34
C ARG A 139 6.77 -7.64 -9.56
N PHE A 140 7.55 -8.37 -10.33
CA PHE A 140 7.16 -8.85 -11.65
C PHE A 140 6.84 -10.34 -11.67
N SER A 141 7.57 -11.17 -10.95
CA SER A 141 7.45 -12.63 -11.11
C SER A 141 7.69 -13.36 -9.78
N PRO A 142 7.14 -14.56 -9.56
CA PRO A 142 7.37 -15.31 -8.35
C PRO A 142 8.77 -15.95 -8.32
N LEU A 143 9.38 -15.83 -7.14
CA LEU A 143 10.42 -16.67 -6.50
C LEU A 143 11.75 -16.97 -7.21
N TYR A 144 11.84 -17.11 -8.53
CA TYR A 144 13.08 -17.60 -9.17
C TYR A 144 13.99 -16.52 -9.76
N LEU A 145 13.45 -15.40 -10.26
CA LEU A 145 14.29 -14.33 -10.84
C LEU A 145 14.04 -12.93 -10.28
N GLY A 146 13.04 -12.77 -9.40
CA GLY A 146 12.88 -11.57 -8.58
C GLY A 146 12.90 -10.25 -9.34
N THR A 147 12.53 -10.26 -10.63
CA THR A 147 12.51 -9.04 -11.42
C THR A 147 11.54 -8.08 -10.76
N GLY A 148 11.99 -6.84 -10.60
CA GLY A 148 11.27 -5.80 -9.90
C GLY A 148 11.83 -4.46 -10.31
N TYR A 149 10.98 -3.45 -10.40
CA TYR A 149 11.40 -2.08 -10.61
C TYR A 149 10.87 -1.29 -9.44
N ASN A 150 11.77 -0.48 -8.92
CA ASN A 150 11.41 0.45 -7.87
C ASN A 150 11.20 1.80 -8.52
N TYR A 151 10.21 2.55 -8.05
CA TYR A 151 10.12 3.96 -8.36
C TYR A 151 10.05 4.74 -7.06
N SER A 152 10.71 5.89 -7.05
CA SER A 152 10.74 6.78 -5.89
C SER A 152 9.72 7.89 -6.09
N LEU A 153 8.91 8.13 -5.07
CA LEU A 153 7.94 9.21 -5.01
C LEU A 153 8.34 10.22 -3.94
N ILE A 154 8.14 11.50 -4.24
CA ILE A 154 8.29 12.61 -3.31
C ILE A 154 6.95 13.33 -3.21
N TYR A 155 6.60 13.78 -2.02
CA TYR A 155 5.43 14.63 -1.79
C TYR A 155 5.85 16.10 -1.73
N ASP A 156 5.22 16.95 -2.54
CA ASP A 156 5.50 18.40 -2.58
C ASP A 156 4.52 19.25 -1.75
N GLY A 157 3.70 18.60 -0.93
CA GLY A 157 2.61 19.23 -0.18
C GLY A 157 1.31 19.39 -0.97
N ARG A 158 1.28 19.07 -2.26
CA ARG A 158 0.07 19.09 -3.10
C ARG A 158 -0.18 17.76 -3.79
N LYS A 159 0.88 17.09 -4.24
CA LYS A 159 0.81 15.83 -4.94
C LYS A 159 2.04 14.96 -4.76
N MET A 160 1.86 13.66 -4.98
CA MET A 160 2.97 12.73 -5.19
C MET A 160 3.55 12.93 -6.59
N GLU A 161 4.86 13.10 -6.66
CA GLU A 161 5.62 13.21 -7.91
C GLU A 161 6.69 12.12 -7.98
N LEU A 162 6.98 11.66 -9.19
CA LEU A 162 8.10 10.76 -9.44
C LEU A 162 9.42 11.52 -9.21
N ASP A 163 10.26 10.97 -8.34
CA ASP A 163 11.62 11.45 -8.14
C ASP A 163 12.47 11.08 -9.36
N LYS A 164 12.94 12.10 -10.07
CA LYS A 164 13.74 11.95 -11.28
C LYS A 164 15.24 11.97 -11.00
N GLU A 165 15.64 12.31 -9.78
CA GLU A 165 17.06 12.45 -9.39
C GLU A 165 17.57 11.16 -8.71
N THR A 166 17.23 10.00 -9.26
CA THR A 166 17.67 8.71 -8.73
C THR A 166 19.04 8.36 -9.32
N GLY A 167 20.08 8.38 -8.46
CA GLY A 167 21.43 7.88 -8.79
C GLY A 167 21.61 6.39 -8.49
N GLU A 168 20.60 5.74 -7.89
CA GLU A 168 20.65 4.34 -7.48
C GLU A 168 20.11 3.44 -8.60
N GLY A 169 20.92 2.48 -9.03
CA GLY A 169 20.65 1.65 -10.22
C GLY A 169 19.43 0.73 -10.14
N SER A 170 18.77 0.60 -8.99
CA SER A 170 17.53 -0.18 -8.81
C SER A 170 16.25 0.65 -8.91
N VAL A 171 16.34 1.99 -8.94
CA VAL A 171 15.18 2.88 -8.91
C VAL A 171 15.01 3.60 -10.25
N LEU A 172 13.89 3.33 -10.91
CA LEU A 172 13.45 3.99 -12.12
C LEU A 172 13.16 5.48 -11.85
N SER A 173 13.83 6.33 -12.63
CA SER A 173 13.55 7.77 -12.74
C SER A 173 12.41 8.08 -13.72
N ASN A 174 11.91 7.06 -14.43
CA ASN A 174 10.79 7.14 -15.35
C ASN A 174 9.95 5.85 -15.31
N LEU A 175 8.62 6.00 -15.25
CA LEU A 175 7.67 4.88 -15.34
C LEU A 175 7.59 4.30 -16.76
N ASP A 176 8.01 5.04 -17.79
CA ASP A 176 8.07 4.56 -19.17
C ASP A 176 9.33 3.71 -19.39
N ILE A 177 9.19 2.40 -19.20
CA ILE A 177 10.28 1.45 -19.34
C ILE A 177 10.65 1.27 -20.80
N LYS A 178 11.95 1.28 -21.06
CA LYS A 178 12.48 1.03 -22.39
C LYS A 178 12.32 -0.43 -22.76
N GLU A 179 11.91 -0.67 -24.00
CA GLU A 179 11.81 -2.01 -24.58
C GLU A 179 13.10 -2.82 -24.36
N ASP A 180 14.27 -2.19 -24.57
CA ASP A 180 15.58 -2.83 -24.43
C ASP A 180 15.86 -3.35 -23.00
N ASP A 181 15.42 -2.63 -21.97
CA ASP A 181 15.61 -3.05 -20.57
C ASP A 181 14.75 -4.28 -20.25
N MET A 182 13.54 -4.34 -20.80
CA MET A 182 12.67 -5.51 -20.67
C MET A 182 13.23 -6.72 -21.44
N LEU A 183 13.73 -6.49 -22.65
CA LEU A 183 14.36 -7.54 -23.45
C LEU A 183 15.62 -8.10 -22.79
N TYR A 184 16.42 -7.25 -22.15
CA TYR A 184 17.56 -7.70 -21.36
C TYR A 184 17.11 -8.71 -20.29
N ASN A 185 16.10 -8.36 -19.49
CA ASN A 185 15.58 -9.23 -18.43
C ASN A 185 15.00 -10.54 -18.97
N ILE A 186 14.22 -10.48 -20.06
CA ILE A 186 13.70 -11.66 -20.76
C ILE A 186 14.84 -12.58 -21.21
N ASN A 187 15.91 -12.01 -21.77
CA ASN A 187 17.06 -12.78 -22.25
C ASN A 187 17.89 -13.38 -21.11
N GLU A 188 18.04 -12.68 -19.98
CA GLU A 188 18.67 -13.27 -18.79
C GLU A 188 17.83 -14.44 -18.24
N PHE A 189 16.49 -14.30 -18.20
CA PHE A 189 15.60 -15.41 -17.82
C PHE A 189 15.80 -16.64 -18.72
N LYS A 190 15.83 -16.44 -20.05
CA LYS A 190 16.05 -17.50 -21.04
C LYS A 190 17.39 -18.24 -20.88
N LYS A 191 18.39 -17.64 -20.23
CA LYS A 191 19.69 -18.30 -19.99
C LYS A 191 19.64 -19.26 -18.81
N GLU A 192 18.81 -18.97 -17.81
CA GLU A 192 18.72 -19.76 -16.58
C GLU A 192 17.58 -20.78 -16.61
N MET A 193 16.54 -20.52 -17.42
CA MET A 193 15.32 -21.32 -17.49
C MET A 193 14.93 -21.61 -18.95
N GLU A 194 14.34 -22.77 -19.22
CA GLU A 194 13.82 -23.07 -20.55
C GLU A 194 12.57 -22.25 -20.87
N GLU A 195 12.57 -21.61 -22.04
CA GLU A 195 11.46 -20.81 -22.54
C GLU A 195 10.19 -21.67 -22.63
N CYS A 196 9.05 -21.11 -22.20
CA CYS A 196 7.73 -21.76 -22.28
C CYS A 196 7.53 -23.02 -21.44
N GLU A 197 8.52 -23.51 -20.67
CA GLU A 197 8.32 -24.60 -19.71
C GLU A 197 7.66 -24.11 -18.41
N GLU A 198 8.02 -22.91 -17.96
CA GLU A 198 7.32 -22.18 -16.88
C GLU A 198 6.50 -21.02 -17.46
N THR A 199 5.40 -21.35 -18.14
CA THR A 199 4.55 -20.38 -18.86
C THR A 199 4.09 -19.21 -18.00
N SER A 200 3.79 -19.43 -16.72
CA SER A 200 3.37 -18.37 -15.79
C SER A 200 4.46 -17.35 -15.48
N ASN A 201 5.73 -17.75 -15.45
CA ASN A 201 6.82 -16.82 -15.10
C ASN A 201 7.31 -16.05 -16.33
N TYR A 202 7.26 -16.71 -17.48
CA TYR A 202 7.64 -16.09 -18.75
C TYR A 202 6.59 -15.10 -19.25
N ILE A 203 5.30 -15.43 -19.18
CA ILE A 203 4.21 -14.53 -19.60
C ILE A 203 4.17 -13.23 -18.79
N SER A 204 4.52 -13.28 -17.50
CA SER A 204 4.45 -12.12 -16.63
C SER A 204 5.30 -10.95 -17.11
N PHE A 205 6.50 -11.18 -17.69
CA PHE A 205 7.32 -10.10 -18.27
C PHE A 205 6.54 -9.23 -19.26
N PHE A 206 5.67 -9.86 -20.05
CA PHE A 206 4.88 -9.19 -21.08
C PHE A 206 3.62 -8.55 -20.49
N GLU A 207 2.94 -9.23 -19.58
CA GLU A 207 1.81 -8.66 -18.82
C GLU A 207 2.20 -7.37 -18.12
N GLN A 208 3.41 -7.31 -17.56
CA GLN A 208 3.90 -6.12 -16.87
C GLN A 208 4.23 -4.99 -17.81
N TYR A 209 4.93 -5.28 -18.92
CA TYR A 209 5.22 -4.25 -19.91
C TYR A 209 3.91 -3.65 -20.43
N LEU A 210 2.91 -4.50 -20.68
CA LEU A 210 1.56 -4.08 -21.02
C LEU A 210 0.89 -3.27 -19.91
N MET A 211 0.92 -3.71 -18.65
CA MET A 211 0.33 -3.01 -17.51
C MET A 211 0.91 -1.61 -17.35
N GLN A 212 2.23 -1.48 -17.39
CA GLN A 212 2.90 -0.19 -17.24
C GLN A 212 2.60 0.76 -18.41
N LYS A 213 2.63 0.23 -19.64
CA LYS A 213 2.19 1.01 -20.80
C LYS A 213 0.72 1.41 -20.69
N THR A 214 -0.13 0.56 -20.14
CA THR A 214 -1.55 0.88 -19.89
C THR A 214 -1.71 2.01 -18.87
N ILE A 215 -0.97 1.99 -17.76
CA ILE A 215 -0.93 3.09 -16.77
C ILE A 215 -0.54 4.41 -17.44
N LEU A 216 0.34 4.36 -18.44
CA LEU A 216 0.78 5.51 -19.22
C LEU A 216 -0.13 5.86 -20.41
N ASN A 217 -1.31 5.22 -20.53
CA ASN A 217 -2.24 5.35 -21.66
C ASN A 217 -1.63 5.00 -23.03
N LYS A 218 -0.74 4.00 -23.05
CA LYS A 218 0.00 3.48 -24.22
C LYS A 218 -0.19 1.98 -24.42
N ALA A 219 -1.36 1.43 -24.06
CA ALA A 219 -1.61 -0.02 -24.08
C ALA A 219 -1.25 -0.70 -25.42
N ASP A 220 -1.46 -0.02 -26.55
CA ASP A 220 -1.11 -0.52 -27.89
C ASP A 220 0.40 -0.81 -28.05
N GLU A 221 1.29 0.00 -27.44
CA GLU A 221 2.73 -0.27 -27.43
C GLU A 221 3.03 -1.57 -26.66
N GLY A 222 2.33 -1.78 -25.54
CA GLY A 222 2.45 -2.99 -24.73
C GLY A 222 1.98 -4.24 -25.46
N LEU A 223 0.84 -4.16 -26.14
CA LEU A 223 0.31 -5.26 -26.95
C LEU A 223 1.22 -5.58 -28.14
N SER A 224 1.75 -4.56 -28.81
CA SER A 224 2.71 -4.75 -29.90
C SER A 224 3.99 -5.42 -29.41
N PHE A 225 4.45 -5.13 -28.20
CA PHE A 225 5.59 -5.79 -27.59
C PHE A 225 5.31 -7.27 -27.33
N PHE A 226 4.17 -7.60 -26.71
CA PHE A 226 3.71 -8.99 -26.52
C PHE A 226 3.67 -9.75 -27.85
N ASP A 227 3.02 -9.17 -28.86
CA ASP A 227 2.86 -9.79 -30.17
C ASP A 227 4.18 -10.01 -30.90
N LYS A 228 5.19 -9.19 -30.62
CA LYS A 228 6.51 -9.30 -31.25
C LYS A 228 7.41 -10.33 -30.59
N TYR A 229 7.36 -10.46 -29.27
CA TYR A 229 8.41 -11.15 -28.51
C TYR A 229 7.96 -12.38 -27.72
N TYR A 230 6.65 -12.58 -27.51
CA TYR A 230 6.13 -13.82 -26.92
C TYR A 230 5.99 -14.89 -28.02
N GLU A 231 6.83 -15.93 -27.97
CA GLU A 231 6.92 -16.98 -29.01
C GLU A 231 6.39 -18.35 -28.55
N CYS A 232 5.82 -18.44 -27.34
CA CYS A 232 5.27 -19.69 -26.85
C CYS A 232 4.04 -20.15 -27.63
N ARG A 233 3.84 -21.48 -27.68
CA ARG A 233 2.76 -22.11 -28.46
C ARG A 233 1.36 -21.70 -28.02
N ASP A 234 1.21 -21.28 -26.78
CA ASP A 234 -0.05 -20.85 -26.13
C ASP A 234 -0.30 -19.35 -26.22
N LYS A 235 0.41 -18.61 -27.08
CA LYS A 235 0.29 -17.16 -27.30
C LYS A 235 -1.15 -16.64 -27.37
N ASP A 236 -2.02 -17.31 -28.12
CA ASP A 236 -3.41 -16.86 -28.27
C ASP A 236 -4.20 -16.97 -26.97
N THR A 237 -3.94 -18.00 -26.17
CA THR A 237 -4.52 -18.17 -24.83
C THR A 237 -3.97 -17.13 -23.86
N ALA A 238 -2.65 -16.92 -23.89
CA ALA A 238 -1.95 -15.93 -23.08
C ALA A 238 -2.43 -14.49 -23.36
N ARG A 239 -2.68 -14.15 -24.63
CA ARG A 239 -3.20 -12.83 -25.03
C ARG A 239 -4.63 -12.56 -24.57
N ALA A 240 -5.43 -13.61 -24.38
CA ALA A 240 -6.84 -13.49 -24.04
C ALA A 240 -7.11 -13.39 -22.53
N GLN A 241 -6.07 -13.56 -21.71
CA GLN A 241 -6.09 -13.34 -20.25
C GLN A 241 -5.89 -11.86 -19.94
#